data_AF-A0A914QDN4-F1
#
_entry.id   AF-A0A914QDN4-F1
#
_cell.length_a   1.000
_cell.length_b   1.000
_cell.length_c   1.000
_cell.angle_alpha   90.00
_cell.angle_beta   90.00
_cell.angle_gamma   90.00
#
_symmetry.space_group_name_H-M   'P 1'
#
loop_
_entity.id
_entity.type
_entity.pdbx_description
1 polymer ?
#
loop_
_entity_poly.entity_id
_entity_poly.type
_entity_poly.pdbx_seq_one_letter_code
_entity_poly.pdbx_strand_id
1 'polypeptide(L)'
;MRFKVAAGWKVFNYLTAYINRNAFPREIPIKKPLHGYEYPYIFNITSIPIGKKFDFNDDDREFADILIETMVKFVKDGNPSTDEINWQPASGDENLRYLELKPFSPEMKAPLFGDRLQFWALLTKHYEFDIIRGIHKESLHSKDEL
;
A
#
# COMPACT_ATOMS: atom_id res chain seq x y z
N MET A 1 -8.08 5.60 7.47
CA MET A 1 -7.41 4.85 8.56
C MET A 1 -7.86 5.30 9.95
N ARG A 2 -7.69 6.57 10.31
CA ARG A 2 -8.02 7.09 11.66
C ARG A 2 -9.43 6.75 12.16
N PHE A 3 -10.46 6.88 11.33
CA PHE A 3 -11.83 6.52 11.71
C PHE A 3 -12.02 5.03 12.00
N LYS A 4 -11.36 4.14 11.24
CA LYS A 4 -11.41 2.69 11.48
C LYS A 4 -10.71 2.32 12.79
N VAL A 5 -9.53 2.89 13.02
CA VAL A 5 -8.79 2.70 14.28
C VAL A 5 -9.59 3.24 15.48
N ALA A 6 -10.19 4.43 15.35
CA ALA A 6 -11.03 5.02 16.40
C ALA A 6 -12.31 4.21 16.69
N ALA A 7 -12.83 3.50 15.67
CA ALA A 7 -13.94 2.56 15.82
C ALA A 7 -13.53 1.20 16.41
N GLY A 8 -12.27 1.04 16.84
CA GLY A 8 -11.76 -0.20 17.43
C GLY A 8 -11.37 -1.28 16.42
N TRP A 9 -11.32 -0.97 15.13
CA TRP A 9 -10.93 -1.95 14.11
C TRP A 9 -9.41 -2.16 14.13
N LYS A 10 -8.98 -3.42 14.07
CA LYS A 10 -7.57 -3.74 13.78
C LYS A 10 -7.30 -3.40 12.31
N VAL A 11 -6.39 -2.46 12.08
CA VAL A 11 -6.00 -2.01 10.75
C VAL A 11 -4.52 -2.33 10.54
N PHE A 12 -4.22 -3.11 9.50
CA PHE A 12 -2.85 -3.45 9.12
C PHE A 12 -2.53 -2.77 7.80
N ASN A 13 -1.54 -1.88 7.80
CA ASN A 13 -1.10 -1.20 6.59
C ASN A 13 0.19 -1.86 6.08
N TYR A 14 0.36 -1.91 4.76
CA TYR A 14 1.63 -2.24 4.14
C TYR A 14 2.00 -1.26 3.03
N LEU A 15 3.28 -1.29 2.66
CA LEU A 15 3.80 -0.69 1.46
C LEU A 15 4.65 -1.75 0.74
N THR A 16 4.35 -2.02 -0.53
CA THR A 16 5.21 -2.84 -1.37
C THR A 16 6.41 -2.00 -1.83
N ALA A 17 7.61 -2.34 -1.36
CA ALA A 17 8.83 -1.62 -1.68
C ALA A 17 9.76 -2.38 -2.65
N TYR A 18 9.51 -3.69 -2.82
CA TYR A 18 10.29 -4.54 -3.70
C TYR A 18 9.86 -4.44 -5.17
N ILE A 19 10.83 -4.59 -6.07
CA ILE A 19 10.61 -4.75 -7.51
C ILE A 19 11.62 -5.73 -8.10
N ASN A 20 11.17 -6.52 -9.08
CA ASN A 20 12.08 -7.19 -10.00
C ASN A 20 12.58 -6.20 -11.05
N ARG A 21 13.80 -5.68 -10.88
CA ARG A 21 14.40 -4.72 -11.83
C ARG A 21 14.61 -5.29 -13.23
N ASN A 22 14.67 -6.62 -13.39
CA ASN A 22 14.84 -7.30 -14.68
C ASN A 22 13.52 -7.38 -15.47
N ALA A 23 12.37 -7.28 -14.79
CA ALA A 23 11.06 -7.24 -15.45
C ALA A 23 10.79 -5.92 -16.20
N PHE A 24 11.54 -4.86 -15.88
CA PHE A 24 11.44 -3.57 -16.55
C PHE A 24 12.30 -3.53 -17.83
N PRO A 25 11.77 -3.00 -18.96
CA PRO A 25 12.59 -2.67 -20.12
C PRO A 25 13.76 -1.75 -19.74
N ARG A 26 14.89 -1.85 -20.47
CA ARG A 26 16.10 -1.09 -20.13
C ARG A 26 15.90 0.41 -20.29
N GLU A 27 14.98 0.78 -21.19
CA GLU A 27 14.66 2.12 -21.63
C GLU A 27 13.82 2.88 -20.59
N ILE A 28 13.20 2.17 -19.63
CA ILE A 28 12.41 2.81 -18.58
C ILE A 28 13.35 3.38 -17.50
N PRO A 29 13.41 4.71 -17.32
CA PRO A 29 14.35 5.34 -16.40
C PRO A 29 13.95 5.15 -14.94
N ILE A 30 12.65 5.00 -14.65
CA ILE A 30 12.12 4.88 -13.30
C ILE A 30 11.74 3.43 -13.04
N LYS A 31 12.55 2.76 -12.22
CA LYS A 31 12.30 1.40 -11.74
C LYS A 31 11.84 1.49 -10.29
N LYS A 32 10.54 1.64 -10.08
CA LYS A 32 9.89 1.71 -8.77
C LYS A 32 8.63 0.83 -8.78
N PRO A 33 8.11 0.44 -7.60
CA PRO A 33 6.82 -0.24 -7.52
C PRO A 33 5.75 0.61 -8.21
N LEU A 34 5.13 0.04 -9.25
CA LEU A 34 4.03 0.65 -9.97
C LEU A 34 2.70 0.07 -9.48
N HIS A 35 1.60 0.74 -9.82
CA HIS A 35 0.27 0.22 -9.49
C HIS A 35 0.03 -1.16 -10.14
N GLY A 36 -0.45 -2.12 -9.36
CA GLY A 36 -0.72 -3.49 -9.81
C GLY A 36 0.52 -4.37 -9.97
N TYR A 37 1.70 -3.91 -9.51
CA TYR A 37 2.94 -4.68 -9.60
C TYR A 37 2.94 -5.92 -8.67
N GLU A 38 1.99 -6.01 -7.76
CA GLU A 38 1.73 -7.17 -6.90
C GLU A 38 1.09 -8.37 -7.63
N TYR A 39 0.47 -8.16 -8.80
CA TYR A 39 -0.31 -9.19 -9.50
C TYR A 39 0.46 -10.45 -9.92
N PRO A 40 1.72 -10.37 -10.39
CA PRO A 40 2.50 -11.58 -10.66
C PRO A 40 2.64 -12.43 -9.41
N TYR A 41 2.90 -11.81 -8.25
CA TYR A 41 3.16 -12.49 -7.00
C TYR A 41 1.90 -13.10 -6.38
N ILE A 42 0.73 -12.47 -6.53
CA ILE A 42 -0.52 -12.97 -5.93
C ILE A 42 -1.27 -13.92 -6.88
N PHE A 43 -1.31 -13.60 -8.17
CA PHE A 43 -2.19 -14.25 -9.14
C PHE A 43 -1.46 -14.98 -10.28
N ASN A 44 -0.11 -14.97 -10.28
CA ASN A 44 0.70 -15.49 -11.37
C ASN A 44 0.36 -14.86 -12.75
N ILE A 45 -0.12 -13.61 -12.74
CA ILE A 45 -0.40 -12.84 -13.96
C ILE A 45 0.94 -12.25 -14.44
N THR A 46 1.62 -12.95 -15.33
CA THR A 46 2.97 -12.62 -15.81
C THR A 46 2.98 -11.75 -17.08
N SER A 47 1.82 -11.54 -17.68
CA SER A 47 1.61 -10.69 -18.86
C SER A 47 1.21 -9.27 -18.43
N ILE A 48 2.19 -8.47 -18.02
CA ILE A 48 1.97 -7.09 -17.56
C ILE A 48 2.09 -6.14 -18.77
N PRO A 49 1.19 -5.17 -18.99
CA PRO A 49 1.20 -4.29 -20.17
C PRO A 49 2.47 -3.44 -20.35
N ILE A 50 3.30 -3.34 -19.32
CA ILE A 50 4.38 -2.34 -19.19
C ILE A 50 5.77 -3.01 -19.08
N GLY A 51 5.87 -4.32 -19.36
CA GLY A 51 7.05 -5.11 -19.04
C GLY A 51 7.45 -6.12 -20.10
N LYS A 52 8.64 -6.69 -19.89
CA LYS A 52 8.97 -8.01 -20.46
C LYS A 52 8.12 -9.07 -19.77
N LYS A 53 8.10 -10.28 -20.34
CA LYS A 53 7.58 -11.45 -19.62
C LYS A 53 8.21 -11.49 -18.22
N PHE A 54 7.38 -11.60 -17.20
CA PHE A 54 7.85 -11.63 -15.82
C PHE A 54 8.44 -13.01 -15.51
N ASP A 55 9.75 -13.06 -15.34
CA ASP A 55 10.49 -14.28 -14.96
C ASP A 55 10.93 -14.15 -13.50
N PHE A 56 10.41 -15.04 -12.65
CA PHE A 56 10.67 -15.06 -11.21
C PHE A 56 12.13 -15.46 -10.93
N ASN A 57 12.82 -14.63 -10.14
CA ASN A 57 14.06 -14.99 -9.46
C ASN A 57 13.80 -15.45 -8.02
N ASP A 58 14.86 -15.73 -7.25
CA ASP A 58 14.71 -16.21 -5.87
C ASP A 58 14.09 -15.14 -4.94
N ASP A 59 14.50 -13.87 -5.10
CA ASP A 59 13.91 -12.73 -4.36
C ASP A 59 12.40 -12.58 -4.64
N ASP A 60 11.96 -12.86 -5.87
CA ASP A 60 10.56 -12.81 -6.26
C ASP A 60 9.74 -13.92 -5.61
N ARG A 61 10.33 -15.11 -5.47
CA ARG A 61 9.69 -16.26 -4.83
C ARG A 61 9.52 -15.99 -3.34
N GLU A 62 10.59 -15.54 -2.69
CA GLU A 62 10.56 -15.12 -1.29
C GLU A 62 9.51 -14.03 -1.05
N PHE A 63 9.48 -13.01 -1.91
CA PHE A 63 8.48 -11.94 -1.79
C PHE A 63 7.05 -12.45 -1.99
N ALA A 64 6.83 -13.36 -2.96
CA ALA A 64 5.53 -13.99 -3.18
C ALA A 64 5.10 -14.83 -1.97
N ASP A 65 6.00 -15.62 -1.40
CA ASP A 65 5.73 -16.48 -0.26
C ASP A 65 5.33 -15.65 0.96
N ILE A 66 6.08 -14.59 1.29
CA ILE A 66 5.73 -13.64 2.37
C ILE A 66 4.36 -12.99 2.12
N LEU A 67 4.12 -12.49 0.91
CA LEU A 67 2.88 -11.79 0.58
C LEU A 67 1.67 -12.72 0.66
N ILE A 68 1.78 -13.94 0.11
CA ILE A 68 0.71 -14.94 0.12
C ILE A 68 0.48 -15.42 1.55
N GLU A 69 1.53 -15.75 2.31
CA GLU A 69 1.38 -16.25 3.68
C GLU A 69 0.67 -15.23 4.57
N THR A 70 1.13 -13.98 4.55
CA THR A 70 0.53 -12.91 5.37
C THR A 70 -0.92 -12.63 4.98
N MET A 71 -1.26 -12.68 3.68
CA MET A 71 -2.64 -12.59 3.20
C MET A 71 -3.50 -13.76 3.68
N VAL A 72 -2.98 -14.99 3.60
CA VAL A 72 -3.69 -16.20 4.06
C VAL A 72 -3.94 -16.16 5.57
N LYS A 73 -2.95 -15.76 6.38
CA LYS A 73 -3.11 -15.61 7.84
C LYS A 73 -4.12 -14.52 8.18
N PHE A 74 -4.11 -13.40 7.46
CA PHE A 74 -5.14 -12.37 7.64
C PHE A 74 -6.55 -12.88 7.32
N VAL A 75 -6.72 -13.62 6.22
CA VAL A 75 -8.02 -14.18 5.82
C VAL A 75 -8.52 -15.21 6.84
N LYS A 76 -7.62 -16.05 7.38
CA LYS A 76 -7.98 -17.10 8.34
C LYS A 76 -8.25 -16.55 9.74
N ASP A 77 -7.37 -15.68 10.23
CA ASP A 77 -7.26 -15.36 11.66
C ASP A 77 -7.50 -13.86 11.95
N GLY A 78 -7.63 -13.03 10.93
CA GLY A 78 -7.71 -11.57 11.07
C GLY A 78 -6.40 -10.90 11.54
N ASN A 79 -5.29 -11.65 11.53
CA ASN A 79 -3.95 -11.19 11.88
C ASN A 79 -2.94 -11.66 10.81
N PRO A 80 -2.25 -10.75 10.10
CA PRO A 80 -1.32 -11.12 9.04
C PRO A 80 0.07 -11.56 9.57
N SER A 81 0.30 -11.55 10.89
CA SER A 81 1.62 -11.85 11.46
C SER A 81 2.04 -13.31 11.21
N THR A 82 3.31 -13.51 10.87
CA THR A 82 3.95 -14.84 10.74
C THR A 82 4.89 -15.11 11.92
N ASP A 83 5.57 -16.25 11.93
CA ASP A 83 6.55 -16.56 12.98
C ASP A 83 7.78 -15.64 12.85
N GLU A 84 8.07 -15.18 11.63
CA GLU A 84 9.16 -14.30 11.24
C GLU A 84 8.74 -12.82 11.25
N ILE A 85 7.44 -12.53 11.07
CA ILE A 85 6.93 -11.16 10.89
C ILE A 85 5.94 -10.80 12.00
N ASN A 86 6.38 -9.98 12.94
CA ASN A 86 5.50 -9.33 13.91
C ASN A 86 4.82 -8.09 13.31
N TRP A 87 3.68 -8.29 12.63
CA TRP A 87 2.97 -7.22 11.95
C TRP A 87 2.01 -6.50 12.89
N GLN A 88 2.47 -5.42 13.50
CA GLN A 88 1.67 -4.66 14.46
C GLN A 88 0.55 -3.86 13.75
N PRO A 89 -0.68 -3.87 14.29
CA PRO A 89 -1.75 -3.03 13.77
C PRO A 89 -1.50 -1.54 14.07
N ALA A 90 -2.08 -0.68 13.25
CA ALA A 90 -2.18 0.75 13.52
C ALA A 90 -2.92 1.02 14.83
N SER A 91 -2.37 1.91 15.67
CA SER A 91 -2.88 2.18 17.01
C SER A 91 -2.65 3.64 17.41
N GLY A 92 -3.66 4.30 17.99
CA GLY A 92 -3.52 5.64 18.60
C GLY A 92 -2.71 6.63 17.75
N ASP A 93 -1.57 7.05 18.30
CA ASP A 93 -0.63 7.99 17.68
C ASP A 93 0.18 7.38 16.52
N GLU A 94 0.34 6.06 16.50
CA GLU A 94 1.00 5.29 15.45
C GLU A 94 0.00 4.80 14.37
N ASN A 95 -1.02 5.62 14.09
CA ASN A 95 -2.08 5.27 13.13
C ASN A 95 -1.61 5.19 11.66
N LEU A 96 -0.38 5.63 11.38
CA LEU A 96 0.28 5.52 10.08
C LEU A 96 1.44 4.52 10.08
N ARG A 97 1.56 3.65 11.09
CA ARG A 97 2.53 2.55 11.00
C ARG A 97 2.15 1.62 9.85
N TYR A 98 3.15 1.01 9.24
CA TYR A 98 2.99 0.08 8.13
C TYR A 98 4.13 -0.93 8.11
N LEU A 99 3.89 -2.08 7.49
CA LEU A 99 4.94 -3.02 7.14
C LEU A 99 5.47 -2.68 5.74
N GLU A 100 6.75 -2.38 5.63
CA GLU A 100 7.43 -2.33 4.33
C GLU A 100 7.72 -3.77 3.89
N LEU A 101 6.97 -4.23 2.88
CA LEU A 101 7.12 -5.57 2.31
C LEU A 101 8.29 -5.59 1.33
N LYS A 102 9.27 -6.44 1.63
CA LYS A 102 10.47 -6.74 0.84
C LYS A 102 10.96 -8.16 1.17
N PRO A 103 11.65 -8.85 0.24
CA PRO A 103 12.12 -10.21 0.49
C PRO A 103 13.13 -10.25 1.65
N PHE A 104 13.13 -11.37 2.39
CA PHE A 104 14.02 -11.72 3.51
C PHE A 104 14.02 -10.79 4.74
N SER A 105 13.53 -9.56 4.63
CA SER A 105 13.63 -8.55 5.68
C SER A 105 12.45 -7.58 5.78
N PRO A 106 11.17 -8.02 5.78
CA PRO A 106 10.05 -7.11 6.01
C PRO A 106 10.24 -6.28 7.29
N GLU A 107 9.90 -5.00 7.25
CA GLU A 107 10.25 -4.07 8.34
C GLU A 107 9.06 -3.17 8.71
N MET A 108 8.76 -3.07 10.01
CA MET A 108 7.77 -2.12 10.51
C MET A 108 8.34 -0.71 10.47
N LYS A 109 7.61 0.21 9.83
CA LYS A 109 8.00 1.62 9.67
C LYS A 109 6.84 2.56 10.00
N ALA A 110 7.19 3.81 10.32
CA ALA A 110 6.25 4.89 10.52
C ALA A 110 6.94 6.26 10.30
N PRO A 111 6.23 7.31 9.86
CA PRO A 111 4.84 7.31 9.38
C PRO A 111 4.74 7.00 7.87
N LEU A 112 3.71 6.25 7.45
CA LEU A 112 3.37 6.07 6.03
C LEU A 112 2.98 7.42 5.41
N PHE A 113 3.86 7.96 4.56
CA PHE A 113 3.64 9.23 3.84
C PHE A 113 3.24 10.43 4.74
N GLY A 114 3.79 10.52 5.96
CA GLY A 114 3.40 11.49 7.00
C GLY A 114 3.10 12.90 6.51
N ASP A 115 4.13 13.64 6.07
CA ASP A 115 3.99 15.05 5.66
C ASP A 115 3.02 15.24 4.49
N ARG A 116 3.00 14.30 3.54
CA ARG A 116 2.10 14.34 2.39
C ARG A 116 0.66 14.15 2.80
N LEU A 117 0.37 13.18 3.69
CA LEU A 117 -0.98 12.99 4.22
C LEU A 117 -1.41 14.15 5.10
N GLN A 118 -0.48 14.76 5.85
CA GLN A 118 -0.76 15.96 6.64
C GLN A 118 -1.12 17.14 5.73
N PHE A 119 -0.36 17.38 4.66
CA PHE A 119 -0.65 18.41 3.68
C PHE A 119 -2.08 18.26 3.12
N TRP A 120 -2.44 17.07 2.64
CA TRP A 120 -3.79 16.82 2.12
C TRP A 120 -4.87 17.01 3.18
N ALA A 121 -4.64 16.54 4.41
CA ALA A 121 -5.59 16.73 5.51
C ALA A 121 -5.80 18.20 5.88
N LEU A 122 -4.74 19.02 5.84
CA LEU A 122 -4.84 20.47 6.06
C LEU A 122 -5.58 21.15 4.91
N LEU A 123 -5.29 20.78 3.67
CA LEU A 123 -5.98 21.31 2.49
C LEU A 123 -7.50 21.04 2.59
N THR A 124 -7.89 19.80 2.89
CA THR A 124 -9.30 19.45 3.10
C THR A 124 -9.88 20.06 4.38
N LYS A 125 -9.09 20.58 5.33
CA LYS A 125 -9.62 21.28 6.50
C LYS A 125 -9.88 22.77 6.22
N HIS A 126 -8.95 23.42 5.53
CA HIS A 126 -8.92 24.88 5.41
C HIS A 126 -9.72 25.46 4.24
N TYR A 127 -10.02 24.66 3.21
CA TYR A 127 -10.73 25.14 2.02
C TYR A 127 -12.16 24.58 1.95
N GLU A 128 -13.13 25.38 1.52
CA GLU A 128 -14.54 24.96 1.38
C GLU A 128 -14.75 23.93 0.28
N PHE A 129 -13.93 23.97 -0.75
CA PHE A 129 -13.94 22.98 -1.83
C PHE A 129 -13.08 21.76 -1.42
N ASP A 130 -13.71 20.60 -1.34
CA ASP A 130 -13.01 19.33 -1.13
C ASP A 130 -12.45 18.85 -2.47
N ILE A 131 -11.19 19.18 -2.75
CA ILE A 131 -10.48 18.81 -3.98
C ILE A 131 -10.40 17.28 -4.17
N ILE A 132 -10.41 16.50 -3.08
CA ILE A 132 -10.33 15.04 -3.16
C ILE A 132 -11.66 14.47 -3.67
N ARG A 133 -12.78 15.06 -3.25
CA ARG A 133 -14.13 14.64 -3.66
C ARG A 133 -14.67 15.39 -4.87
N GLY A 134 -14.05 16.52 -5.23
CA GLY A 134 -14.50 17.39 -6.32
C GLY A 134 -15.79 18.17 -6.01
N ILE A 135 -16.12 18.41 -4.73
CA ILE A 135 -17.38 19.04 -4.30
C ILE A 135 -17.16 20.22 -3.34
N HIS A 136 -18.10 21.16 -3.32
CA HIS A 136 -18.23 22.13 -2.24
C HIS A 136 -18.80 21.46 -0.99
N LYS A 137 -18.18 21.68 0.17
CA LYS A 137 -18.58 20.99 1.42
C LYS A 137 -19.97 21.35 1.93
N GLU A 138 -20.40 22.59 1.71
CA GLU A 138 -21.69 23.07 2.20
C GLU A 138 -22.84 22.72 1.25
N SER A 139 -22.66 22.98 -0.05
CA SER A 139 -23.70 22.72 -1.05
C SER A 139 -23.72 21.28 -1.56
N LEU A 140 -22.62 20.53 -1.38
CA LEU A 140 -22.38 19.20 -1.97
C LEU A 140 -22.42 19.17 -3.51
N HIS A 141 -22.54 20.33 -4.17
CA HIS A 141 -22.48 20.44 -5.63
C HIS A 141 -21.06 20.23 -6.14
N SER A 142 -20.96 19.63 -7.32
CA SER A 142 -19.70 19.51 -8.03
C SER A 142 -19.27 20.86 -8.62
N LYS A 143 -17.98 20.98 -8.95
CA LYS A 143 -17.46 22.18 -9.62
C LYS A 143 -18.14 22.46 -10.98
N ASP A 144 -18.68 21.43 -11.62
CA ASP A 144 -19.30 21.53 -12.95
C ASP A 144 -20.80 21.90 -12.89
N GLU A 145 -21.37 22.04 -11.68
CA GLU A 145 -22.78 22.35 -11.42
C GLU A 145 -23.00 23.79 -10.92
N LEU A 146 -22.03 24.69 -11.13
CA LEU A 146 -22.10 26.12 -10.77
C LEU A 146 -22.51 27.01 -11.94
#